data_AF-A0A835L5X8-F1
#
_entry.id   AF-A0A835L5X8-F1
#
_cell.length_a   1.000
_cell.length_b   1.000
_cell.length_c   1.000
_cell.angle_alpha   90.00
_cell.angle_beta   90.00
_cell.angle_gamma   90.00
#
_symmetry.space_group_name_H-M   'P 1'
#
loop_
_entity.id
_entity.type
_entity.pdbx_description
1 polymer ?
#
loop_
_entity_poly.entity_id
_entity_poly.type
_entity_poly.pdbx_seq_one_letter_code
_entity_poly.pdbx_strand_id
1 'polypeptide(L)'
;MIGSKNNATVSSIAATVAGADTDNELKLQSNIIAGKSQSAQAPVISPLEFENFVPWVCKQWCTSTAILITRKTQGQENQTRKSITIKAKSLVFGNGSKPRINDEFSSLGCVQIESKKNLLVFSEQVVPITTYYDAKKRLIEIAFLECKVHLSRKIIHAISLAVPYHSTLTRFTFRKSKLTCDIIYEISKLLPISNITEVCLDDSEVKEGNYYVLLEQYSQLKYLSLNRCNINDAICKKIFTNLDFGAPAATTLQLLDLACNEITDEGAKFIGQVLRLNRCLMHLNLSGNRITDEGFRPIIESLMEFPLKPDDIMTMRRRKITHIQSKMSVYLRCLTDLKYGKGPEPLEDLDNSTCERKTLTKRLRKKSKKTTLHQSAEDVADVMTQGIVGDFYDPFASDNLVYKDDVAYCMGNFILCYLNLAYNNLEFPSVQRIRHALAYQDEVTKVRNETGLIRVVLDGNYIPQNCDELDEIDIYLKKAIFLRNHTRKTKVSSSTKRLCSSTKCSTSFEEKM
;
A
#
# COMPACT_ATOMS: atom_id res chain seq x y z
N MET A 1 -39.37 7.59 45.08
CA MET A 1 -40.28 8.66 44.62
C MET A 1 -39.60 9.40 43.48
N ILE A 2 -40.28 9.49 42.32
CA ILE A 2 -40.04 10.40 41.18
C ILE A 2 -38.67 10.16 40.47
N GLY A 3 -38.55 9.93 39.17
CA GLY A 3 -39.43 10.14 38.03
C GLY A 3 -38.55 10.56 36.85
N SER A 4 -38.64 9.81 35.76
CA SER A 4 -38.02 10.01 34.44
C SER A 4 -38.06 11.46 33.91
N LYS A 5 -36.96 11.94 33.29
CA LYS A 5 -36.90 12.54 31.94
C LYS A 5 -35.54 13.19 31.60
N ASN A 6 -35.11 12.93 30.35
CA ASN A 6 -34.38 13.79 29.40
C ASN A 6 -32.93 14.22 29.68
N ASN A 7 -31.98 13.82 28.82
CA ASN A 7 -31.66 14.60 27.63
C ASN A 7 -30.70 13.86 26.67
N ALA A 8 -31.10 13.84 25.40
CA ALA A 8 -30.32 13.46 24.25
C ALA A 8 -29.39 14.61 23.87
N THR A 9 -28.09 14.35 23.71
CA THR A 9 -27.14 15.24 23.01
C THR A 9 -25.90 14.46 22.56
N VAL A 10 -25.94 13.85 21.38
CA VAL A 10 -24.85 13.87 20.37
C VAL A 10 -25.46 13.47 19.00
N SER A 11 -26.38 14.29 18.48
CA SER A 11 -26.74 14.28 17.06
C SER A 11 -27.06 15.71 16.62
N SER A 12 -26.04 16.56 16.48
CA SER A 12 -26.30 17.99 16.18
C SER A 12 -25.11 18.78 15.62
N ILE A 13 -24.16 18.20 14.86
CA ILE A 13 -23.16 19.00 14.11
C ILE A 13 -22.92 18.46 12.69
N ALA A 14 -23.94 17.91 12.02
CA ALA A 14 -23.86 17.55 10.60
C ALA A 14 -25.15 17.91 9.84
N ALA A 15 -25.76 19.04 10.20
CA ALA A 15 -26.94 19.56 9.53
C ALA A 15 -26.79 21.06 9.29
N THR A 16 -25.89 21.44 8.39
CA THR A 16 -26.07 22.66 7.60
C THR A 16 -25.32 22.47 6.27
N VAL A 17 -26.06 22.63 5.17
CA VAL A 17 -25.68 22.36 3.76
C VAL A 17 -25.86 20.90 3.29
N ALA A 18 -27.09 20.38 3.36
CA ALA A 18 -27.54 19.27 2.51
C ALA A 18 -29.00 19.50 2.12
N GLY A 19 -29.21 20.14 0.97
CA GLY A 19 -30.54 20.37 0.40
C GLY A 19 -30.89 19.28 -0.61
N ALA A 20 -32.02 18.61 -0.38
CA ALA A 20 -32.87 17.89 -1.33
C ALA A 20 -32.37 16.60 -2.05
N ASP A 21 -31.07 16.30 -2.15
CA ASP A 21 -30.59 15.16 -2.97
C ASP A 21 -30.48 13.79 -2.25
N THR A 22 -30.54 13.74 -0.92
CA THR A 22 -30.27 12.52 -0.13
C THR A 22 -31.41 11.50 -0.08
N ASP A 23 -32.66 11.95 -0.24
CA ASP A 23 -33.85 11.09 -0.06
C ASP A 23 -34.06 10.10 -1.22
N ASN A 24 -33.61 10.44 -2.43
CA ASN A 24 -33.64 9.53 -3.58
C ASN A 24 -32.50 8.50 -3.55
N GLU A 25 -31.35 8.87 -2.99
CA GLU A 25 -30.17 8.00 -2.89
C GLU A 25 -30.41 6.85 -1.88
N LEU A 26 -31.05 7.15 -0.74
CA LEU A 26 -31.44 6.17 0.28
C LEU A 26 -32.56 5.23 -0.18
N LYS A 27 -33.52 5.71 -0.97
CA LYS A 27 -34.59 4.89 -1.56
C LYS A 27 -34.09 3.92 -2.63
N LEU A 28 -33.03 4.28 -3.36
CA LEU A 28 -32.46 3.38 -4.37
C LEU A 28 -31.57 2.30 -3.73
N GLN A 29 -30.79 2.64 -2.70
CA GLN A 29 -29.98 1.66 -1.96
C GLN A 29 -30.84 0.58 -1.28
N SER A 30 -32.00 0.95 -0.72
CA SER A 30 -32.92 -0.01 -0.11
C SER A 30 -33.58 -0.94 -1.14
N ASN A 31 -33.87 -0.44 -2.34
CA ASN A 31 -34.44 -1.23 -3.44
C ASN A 31 -33.43 -2.17 -4.12
N ILE A 32 -32.12 -1.87 -4.08
CA ILE A 32 -31.07 -2.79 -4.58
C ILE A 32 -30.85 -3.96 -3.62
N ILE A 33 -31.02 -3.74 -2.31
CA ILE A 33 -30.84 -4.78 -1.28
C ILE A 33 -32.11 -5.62 -1.10
N ALA A 34 -33.29 -5.03 -1.26
CA ALA A 34 -34.56 -5.72 -1.19
C ALA A 34 -35.09 -5.98 -2.60
N GLY A 35 -34.89 -7.20 -3.12
CA GLY A 35 -35.48 -7.69 -4.37
C GLY A 35 -37.01 -7.81 -4.30
N LYS A 36 -37.72 -6.68 -4.15
CA LYS A 36 -39.18 -6.60 -4.23
C LYS A 36 -39.58 -5.60 -5.30
N SER A 37 -39.93 -6.17 -6.45
CA SER A 37 -40.58 -5.52 -7.57
C SER A 37 -41.97 -5.02 -7.21
N GLN A 38 -42.29 -3.77 -7.56
CA GLN A 38 -43.64 -3.41 -8.02
C GLN A 38 -43.58 -2.18 -8.94
N SER A 39 -44.21 -2.35 -10.12
CA SER A 39 -44.48 -1.41 -11.22
C SER A 39 -43.34 -1.09 -12.21
N ALA A 40 -43.50 -1.58 -13.44
CA ALA A 40 -42.90 -1.16 -14.72
C ALA A 40 -41.39 -0.80 -14.73
N GLN A 41 -40.55 -1.58 -14.06
CA GLN A 41 -39.12 -1.29 -13.92
C GLN A 41 -38.28 -1.92 -15.03
N ALA A 42 -37.41 -1.09 -15.63
CA ALA A 42 -36.28 -1.52 -16.44
C ALA A 42 -35.52 -2.69 -15.77
N PRO A 43 -34.96 -3.63 -16.54
CA PRO A 43 -34.32 -4.83 -15.97
C PRO A 43 -33.27 -4.44 -14.93
N VAL A 44 -33.38 -5.01 -13.72
CA VAL A 44 -32.38 -4.83 -12.65
C VAL A 44 -31.11 -5.54 -13.10
N ILE A 45 -30.08 -4.77 -13.43
CA ILE A 45 -28.78 -5.28 -13.88
C ILE A 45 -27.96 -5.70 -12.67
N SER A 46 -27.32 -6.88 -12.75
CA SER A 46 -26.47 -7.41 -11.69
C SER A 46 -25.16 -6.60 -11.56
N PRO A 47 -24.68 -6.29 -10.34
CA PRO A 47 -23.36 -5.68 -10.12
C PRO A 47 -22.17 -6.50 -10.66
N LEU A 48 -22.38 -7.80 -10.93
CA LEU A 48 -21.37 -8.66 -11.58
C LEU A 48 -21.17 -8.29 -13.05
N GLU A 49 -22.18 -7.72 -13.71
CA GLU A 49 -22.09 -7.20 -15.08
C GLU A 49 -21.65 -5.74 -15.05
N PHE A 50 -20.39 -5.51 -14.64
CA PHE A 50 -19.85 -4.18 -14.40
C PHE A 50 -20.11 -3.19 -15.56
N GLU A 51 -19.96 -3.66 -16.80
CA GLU A 51 -20.13 -2.86 -18.02
C GLU A 51 -21.56 -2.33 -18.21
N ASN A 52 -22.56 -3.08 -17.77
CA ASN A 52 -23.96 -2.72 -17.89
C ASN A 52 -24.44 -2.00 -16.62
N PHE A 53 -23.94 -2.42 -15.46
CA PHE A 53 -24.37 -1.93 -14.17
C PHE A 53 -24.00 -0.46 -13.95
N VAL A 54 -22.74 -0.08 -14.17
CA VAL A 54 -22.28 1.29 -13.89
C VAL A 54 -23.01 2.33 -14.76
N PRO A 55 -23.13 2.16 -16.09
CA PRO A 55 -23.91 3.10 -16.91
C PRO A 55 -25.39 3.13 -16.54
N TRP A 56 -25.98 1.98 -16.17
CA TRP A 56 -27.37 1.91 -15.73
C TRP A 56 -27.62 2.69 -14.44
N VAL A 57 -26.77 2.53 -13.42
CA VAL A 57 -26.85 3.29 -12.16
C VAL A 57 -26.69 4.79 -12.44
N CYS A 58 -25.69 5.16 -13.25
CA CYS A 58 -25.44 6.57 -13.57
C CYS A 58 -26.58 7.20 -14.39
N LYS A 59 -27.26 6.43 -15.25
CA LYS A 59 -28.48 6.86 -15.93
C LYS A 59 -29.63 7.08 -14.94
N GLN A 60 -29.81 6.17 -13.98
CA GLN A 60 -30.84 6.29 -12.95
C GLN A 60 -30.62 7.49 -12.02
N TRP A 61 -29.37 7.86 -11.77
CA TRP A 61 -29.01 9.07 -11.02
C TRP A 61 -28.99 10.35 -11.85
N CYS A 62 -29.50 10.29 -13.09
CA CYS A 62 -29.58 11.42 -14.02
C CYS A 62 -28.25 12.16 -14.16
N THR A 63 -27.13 11.42 -14.20
CA THR A 63 -25.82 12.04 -14.46
C THR A 63 -25.81 12.63 -15.87
N SER A 64 -25.36 13.88 -15.99
CA SER A 64 -25.29 14.61 -17.27
C SER A 64 -24.19 14.09 -18.22
N THR A 65 -23.36 13.16 -17.75
CA THR A 65 -22.22 12.60 -18.46
C THR A 65 -22.53 11.19 -18.93
N ALA A 66 -22.38 10.94 -20.23
CA ALA A 66 -22.48 9.59 -20.77
C ALA A 66 -21.25 8.76 -20.36
N ILE A 67 -21.43 7.46 -20.11
CA ILE A 67 -20.33 6.57 -19.72
C ILE A 67 -20.11 5.55 -20.82
N LEU A 68 -18.87 5.45 -21.29
CA LEU A 68 -18.45 4.47 -22.28
C LEU A 68 -17.49 3.48 -21.62
N ILE A 69 -17.90 2.22 -21.49
CA ILE A 69 -17.07 1.16 -20.91
C ILE A 69 -16.49 0.28 -22.03
N THR A 70 -15.17 0.25 -22.13
CA THR A 70 -14.42 -0.57 -23.08
C THR A 70 -13.80 -1.77 -22.37
N ARG A 71 -14.15 -2.98 -22.79
CA ARG A 71 -13.60 -4.22 -22.25
C ARG A 71 -12.32 -4.62 -22.97
N LYS A 72 -11.26 -4.92 -22.22
CA LYS A 72 -10.00 -5.48 -22.73
C LYS A 72 -9.62 -6.77 -22.00
N THR A 73 -8.94 -7.67 -22.71
CA THR A 73 -8.38 -8.90 -22.12
C THR A 73 -6.87 -8.75 -21.97
N GLN A 74 -6.31 -9.16 -20.83
CA GLN A 74 -4.91 -8.91 -20.44
C GLN A 74 -3.85 -9.39 -21.45
N GLY A 75 -4.20 -10.27 -22.39
CA GLY A 75 -3.28 -10.82 -23.41
C GLY A 75 -2.88 -9.89 -24.56
N GLN A 76 -3.63 -8.83 -24.87
CA GLN A 76 -3.39 -7.98 -26.04
C GLN A 76 -2.45 -6.76 -25.80
N GLU A 77 -1.98 -6.55 -24.57
CA GLU A 77 -1.25 -5.31 -24.19
C GLU A 77 0.25 -5.46 -23.87
N ASN A 78 0.83 -6.66 -24.05
CA ASN A 78 2.25 -6.89 -23.75
C ASN A 78 3.24 -6.13 -24.67
N GLN A 79 2.77 -5.28 -25.60
CA GLN A 79 3.61 -4.44 -26.46
C GLN A 79 3.70 -2.99 -25.96
N THR A 80 2.63 -2.39 -25.42
CA THR A 80 2.64 -1.04 -24.82
C THR A 80 3.04 -1.04 -23.34
N ARG A 81 2.88 -2.16 -22.62
CA ARG A 81 3.34 -2.30 -21.21
C ARG A 81 4.85 -2.45 -21.04
N LYS A 82 5.61 -2.62 -22.14
CA LYS A 82 7.09 -2.79 -22.11
C LYS A 82 7.87 -1.50 -21.83
N SER A 83 7.23 -0.34 -21.82
CA SER A 83 7.85 0.94 -21.46
C SER A 83 7.65 1.33 -19.99
N ILE A 84 6.80 0.63 -19.22
CA ILE A 84 6.54 0.93 -17.79
C ILE A 84 6.72 -0.31 -16.89
N THR A 85 6.81 -1.52 -17.45
CA THR A 85 7.35 -2.67 -16.71
C THR A 85 8.87 -2.65 -16.82
N ILE A 86 9.54 -2.23 -15.76
CA ILE A 86 10.98 -2.42 -15.57
C ILE A 86 11.32 -3.87 -15.97
N LYS A 87 11.96 -4.06 -17.13
CA LYS A 87 12.53 -5.34 -17.54
C LYS A 87 13.69 -5.68 -16.60
N ALA A 88 13.36 -6.32 -15.48
CA ALA A 88 14.24 -7.28 -14.84
C ALA A 88 14.22 -8.57 -15.68
N LYS A 89 14.86 -8.56 -16.85
CA LYS A 89 15.27 -9.76 -17.61
C LYS A 89 16.45 -9.38 -18.52
N SER A 90 17.65 -9.75 -18.05
CA SER A 90 18.83 -10.17 -18.82
C SER A 90 18.97 -9.60 -20.24
N LEU A 91 19.85 -8.62 -20.42
CA LEU A 91 20.60 -8.43 -21.67
C LEU A 91 22.07 -8.17 -21.33
N VAL A 92 22.85 -9.22 -21.46
CA VAL A 92 24.29 -9.20 -21.76
C VAL A 92 24.44 -8.65 -23.18
N PHE A 93 25.19 -7.58 -23.38
CA PHE A 93 25.98 -7.22 -24.58
C PHE A 93 26.81 -5.99 -24.15
N GLY A 94 28.13 -5.92 -24.27
CA GLY A 94 28.95 -6.29 -25.42
C GLY A 94 29.45 -4.99 -26.05
N ASN A 95 30.76 -4.75 -25.96
CA ASN A 95 31.49 -3.52 -26.33
C ASN A 95 31.04 -2.81 -27.62
N GLY A 96 31.10 -1.47 -27.59
CA GLY A 96 31.59 -0.69 -28.73
C GLY A 96 30.66 0.36 -29.31
N SER A 97 31.19 1.58 -29.39
CA SER A 97 30.82 2.75 -30.22
C SER A 97 29.70 3.70 -29.77
N LYS A 98 30.12 4.96 -29.52
CA LYS A 98 29.30 6.17 -29.30
C LYS A 98 28.54 6.57 -30.56
N PRO A 99 27.35 7.19 -30.41
CA PRO A 99 27.10 8.49 -31.07
C PRO A 99 26.36 9.48 -30.14
N ARG A 100 26.92 10.67 -29.88
CA ARG A 100 26.54 12.00 -30.44
C ARG A 100 25.03 12.32 -30.42
N ILE A 101 24.71 13.29 -29.57
CA ILE A 101 23.45 14.02 -29.43
C ILE A 101 23.20 14.85 -30.68
N ASN A 102 21.98 14.79 -31.22
CA ASN A 102 21.36 15.85 -32.00
C ASN A 102 19.88 15.92 -31.63
N ASP A 103 19.41 17.14 -31.41
CA ASP A 103 18.02 17.53 -31.24
C ASP A 103 17.16 17.11 -32.44
N GLU A 104 16.12 16.31 -32.18
CA GLU A 104 14.92 16.18 -33.03
C GLU A 104 13.87 15.33 -32.29
N PHE A 105 13.19 15.91 -31.30
CA PHE A 105 11.93 15.37 -30.78
C PHE A 105 10.76 16.16 -31.38
N SER A 106 10.48 15.88 -32.64
CA SER A 106 9.24 16.27 -33.30
C SER A 106 8.59 15.04 -33.94
N SER A 107 7.30 14.88 -33.67
CA SER A 107 6.28 14.14 -34.43
C SER A 107 6.67 12.83 -35.13
N LEU A 108 6.16 11.69 -34.63
CA LEU A 108 5.79 10.47 -35.39
C LEU A 108 5.11 9.51 -34.38
N GLY A 109 3.94 8.92 -34.59
CA GLY A 109 2.98 8.95 -35.69
C GLY A 109 1.67 8.32 -35.20
N CYS A 110 0.55 8.95 -35.56
CA CYS A 110 -0.80 8.48 -35.32
C CYS A 110 -1.03 7.19 -36.13
N VAL A 111 -1.39 6.09 -35.47
CA VAL A 111 -1.96 4.93 -36.15
C VAL A 111 -3.45 5.18 -36.31
N GLN A 112 -3.86 5.41 -37.56
CA GLN A 112 -5.26 5.48 -37.98
C GLN A 112 -5.96 4.16 -37.64
N ILE A 113 -6.97 4.22 -36.76
CA ILE A 113 -8.00 3.19 -36.69
C ILE A 113 -9.19 3.72 -37.46
N GLU A 114 -9.37 3.20 -38.67
CA GLU A 114 -10.60 3.36 -39.42
C GLU A 114 -11.74 2.63 -38.71
N SER A 115 -12.73 3.37 -38.23
CA SER A 115 -14.08 2.84 -38.08
C SER A 115 -15.09 3.93 -38.38
N LYS A 116 -15.93 3.62 -39.37
CA LYS A 116 -16.86 4.45 -40.11
C LYS A 116 -17.67 5.44 -39.25
N LYS A 117 -17.77 6.65 -39.80
CA LYS A 117 -18.71 7.72 -39.46
C LYS A 117 -20.12 7.18 -39.23
N ASN A 118 -20.68 7.51 -38.07
CA ASN A 118 -21.98 8.17 -38.03
C ASN A 118 -21.81 9.45 -37.21
N LEU A 119 -21.77 10.55 -37.96
CA LEU A 119 -21.65 11.91 -37.49
C LEU A 119 -23.04 12.36 -37.02
N LEU A 120 -23.28 12.29 -35.72
CA LEU A 120 -24.27 13.14 -35.05
C LEU A 120 -23.51 13.93 -33.99
N VAL A 121 -23.42 15.23 -34.25
CA VAL A 121 -22.87 16.22 -33.33
C VAL A 121 -23.83 16.34 -32.16
N PHE A 122 -23.59 15.57 -31.11
CA PHE A 122 -24.05 15.88 -29.77
C PHE A 122 -22.81 16.12 -28.92
N SER A 123 -22.75 17.29 -28.30
CA SER A 123 -21.74 17.68 -27.32
C SER A 123 -21.92 16.90 -26.00
N GLU A 124 -21.99 15.57 -26.07
CA GLU A 124 -22.11 14.74 -24.88
C GLU A 124 -20.72 14.52 -24.29
N GLN A 125 -20.54 14.98 -23.05
CA GLN A 125 -19.37 14.72 -22.26
C GLN A 125 -19.31 13.23 -21.92
N VAL A 126 -18.59 12.45 -22.72
CA VAL A 126 -18.42 11.00 -22.51
C VAL A 126 -17.22 10.73 -21.60
N VAL A 127 -17.43 9.94 -20.54
CA VAL A 127 -16.37 9.43 -19.67
C VAL A 127 -15.92 8.05 -20.15
N PRO A 128 -14.69 7.92 -20.68
CA PRO A 128 -14.15 6.62 -21.09
C PRO A 128 -13.63 5.84 -19.88
N ILE A 129 -14.17 4.64 -19.68
CA ILE A 129 -13.71 3.68 -18.67
C ILE A 129 -13.21 2.43 -19.40
N THR A 130 -12.00 2.01 -19.14
CA THR A 130 -11.44 0.76 -19.65
C THR A 130 -11.40 -0.29 -18.54
N THR A 131 -11.96 -1.46 -18.78
CA THR A 131 -11.96 -2.58 -17.83
C THR A 131 -11.09 -3.72 -18.35
N TYR A 132 -10.22 -4.25 -17.49
CA TYR A 132 -9.35 -5.37 -17.85
C TYR A 132 -9.74 -6.65 -17.12
N TYR A 133 -9.78 -7.73 -17.90
CA TYR A 133 -10.18 -9.05 -17.42
C TYR A 133 -9.06 -10.07 -17.54
N ASP A 134 -9.03 -11.01 -16.59
CA ASP A 134 -8.15 -12.17 -16.63
C ASP A 134 -8.60 -13.19 -17.68
N ALA A 135 -7.79 -14.24 -17.88
CA ALA A 135 -8.13 -15.34 -18.77
C ALA A 135 -9.43 -16.09 -18.38
N LYS A 136 -9.89 -15.94 -17.12
CA LYS A 136 -11.15 -16.51 -16.60
C LYS A 136 -12.31 -15.52 -16.65
N LYS A 137 -12.17 -14.40 -17.35
CA LYS A 137 -13.17 -13.33 -17.49
C LYS A 137 -13.57 -12.66 -16.17
N ARG A 138 -12.67 -12.60 -15.18
CA ARG A 138 -12.86 -11.88 -13.91
C ARG A 138 -12.19 -10.51 -13.97
N LEU A 139 -12.86 -9.48 -13.45
CA LEU A 139 -12.38 -8.09 -13.50
C LEU A 139 -11.16 -7.92 -12.59
N ILE A 140 -10.06 -7.36 -13.11
CA ILE A 140 -8.80 -7.15 -12.36
C ILE A 140 -8.47 -5.66 -12.20
N GLU A 141 -8.79 -4.86 -13.21
CA GLU A 141 -8.44 -3.44 -13.25
C GLU A 141 -9.57 -2.63 -13.86
N ILE A 142 -9.86 -1.49 -13.24
CA ILE A 142 -10.68 -0.42 -13.80
C ILE A 142 -9.75 0.77 -14.05
N ALA A 143 -9.74 1.28 -15.27
CA ALA A 143 -8.84 2.34 -15.70
C ALA A 143 -9.58 3.50 -16.38
N PHE A 144 -9.35 4.71 -15.90
CA PHE A 144 -9.73 5.96 -16.54
C PHE A 144 -8.51 6.49 -17.28
N LEU A 145 -8.51 6.40 -18.60
CA LEU A 145 -7.38 6.78 -19.44
C LEU A 145 -7.75 8.03 -20.25
N GLU A 146 -6.95 9.08 -20.12
CA GLU A 146 -7.11 10.34 -20.85
C GLU A 146 -8.52 10.97 -20.68
N CYS A 147 -9.09 10.85 -19.48
CA CYS A 147 -10.39 11.45 -19.17
C CYS A 147 -10.25 12.97 -19.02
N LYS A 148 -10.51 13.68 -20.12
CA LYS A 148 -10.47 15.16 -20.18
C LYS A 148 -11.74 15.83 -19.65
N VAL A 149 -12.80 15.04 -19.46
CA VAL A 149 -14.10 15.45 -18.91
C VAL A 149 -14.02 15.50 -17.38
N HIS A 150 -14.80 16.39 -16.76
CA HIS A 150 -14.91 16.43 -15.31
C HIS A 150 -15.58 15.15 -14.80
N LEU A 151 -14.86 14.36 -14.01
CA LEU A 151 -15.41 13.14 -13.43
C LEU A 151 -16.34 13.48 -12.27
N SER A 152 -17.61 13.08 -12.38
CA SER A 152 -18.57 13.28 -11.29
C SER A 152 -18.34 12.25 -10.17
N ARG A 153 -18.43 12.68 -8.91
CA ARG A 153 -18.39 11.78 -7.73
C ARG A 153 -19.40 10.64 -7.81
N LYS A 154 -20.54 10.87 -8.46
CA LYS A 154 -21.60 9.86 -8.66
C LYS A 154 -21.07 8.65 -9.45
N ILE A 155 -20.11 8.83 -10.35
CA ILE A 155 -19.55 7.72 -11.14
C ILE A 155 -18.71 6.80 -10.24
N ILE A 156 -17.86 7.38 -9.38
CA ILE A 156 -17.07 6.60 -8.43
C ILE A 156 -17.96 5.93 -7.40
N HIS A 157 -19.05 6.60 -6.98
CA HIS A 157 -20.04 5.98 -6.10
C HIS A 157 -20.77 4.80 -6.76
N ALA A 158 -21.10 4.88 -8.06
CA ALA A 158 -21.66 3.74 -8.78
C ALA A 158 -20.68 2.56 -8.85
N ILE A 159 -19.39 2.86 -9.05
CA ILE A 159 -18.32 1.86 -9.02
C ILE A 159 -18.19 1.25 -7.62
N SER A 160 -18.24 2.05 -6.55
CA SER A 160 -18.10 1.58 -5.18
C SER A 160 -19.19 0.56 -4.79
N LEU A 161 -20.40 0.67 -5.35
CA LEU A 161 -21.47 -0.32 -5.18
C LEU A 161 -21.16 -1.66 -5.87
N ALA A 162 -20.40 -1.66 -6.96
CA ALA A 162 -20.02 -2.87 -7.69
C ALA A 162 -18.78 -3.56 -7.13
N VAL A 163 -17.82 -2.80 -6.60
CA VAL A 163 -16.51 -3.32 -6.14
C VAL A 163 -16.61 -4.51 -5.16
N PRO A 164 -17.50 -4.54 -4.16
CA PRO A 164 -17.61 -5.67 -3.23
C PRO A 164 -17.91 -7.03 -3.90
N TYR A 165 -18.53 -7.01 -5.09
CA TYR A 165 -18.85 -8.22 -5.86
C TYR A 165 -17.66 -8.71 -6.71
N HIS A 166 -16.65 -7.87 -6.93
CA HIS A 166 -15.48 -8.16 -7.75
C HIS A 166 -14.25 -8.45 -6.89
N SER A 167 -14.21 -9.63 -6.28
CA SER A 167 -13.11 -10.04 -5.38
C SER A 167 -11.71 -10.05 -6.03
N THR A 168 -11.63 -10.10 -7.36
CA THR A 168 -10.38 -10.14 -8.14
C THR A 168 -9.88 -8.76 -8.59
N LEU A 169 -10.66 -7.70 -8.34
CA LEU A 169 -10.27 -6.34 -8.69
C LEU A 169 -9.15 -5.89 -7.75
N THR A 170 -7.93 -5.77 -8.27
CA THR A 170 -6.74 -5.42 -7.48
C THR A 170 -6.17 -4.06 -7.84
N ARG A 171 -6.54 -3.49 -8.99
CA ARG A 171 -5.92 -2.28 -9.53
C ARG A 171 -6.94 -1.22 -9.93
N PHE A 172 -6.69 0.01 -9.53
CA PHE A 172 -7.49 1.16 -9.92
C PHE A 172 -6.60 2.26 -10.51
N THR A 173 -6.83 2.58 -11.77
CA THR A 173 -5.92 3.42 -12.56
C THR A 173 -6.64 4.68 -13.04
N PHE A 174 -6.05 5.83 -12.81
CA PHE A 174 -6.37 7.11 -13.43
C PHE A 174 -5.10 7.63 -14.07
N ARG A 175 -5.10 7.79 -15.38
CA ARG A 175 -3.95 8.30 -16.12
C ARG A 175 -4.35 9.48 -16.99
N LYS A 176 -3.59 10.57 -16.91
CA LYS A 176 -3.87 11.82 -17.66
C LYS A 176 -5.33 12.26 -17.51
N SER A 177 -5.87 12.12 -16.31
CA SER A 177 -7.29 12.35 -16.02
C SER A 177 -7.46 13.56 -15.09
N LYS A 178 -8.51 14.35 -15.32
CA LYS A 178 -8.82 15.49 -14.45
C LYS A 178 -9.46 15.01 -13.16
N LEU A 179 -8.65 14.84 -12.12
CA LEU A 179 -9.10 14.47 -10.79
C LEU A 179 -9.42 15.72 -9.97
N THR A 180 -10.44 15.61 -9.13
CA THR A 180 -10.78 16.61 -8.12
C THR A 180 -10.62 16.01 -6.73
N CYS A 181 -10.54 16.87 -5.71
CA CYS A 181 -10.44 16.45 -4.32
C CYS A 181 -11.58 15.48 -3.92
N ASP A 182 -12.81 15.72 -4.39
CA ASP A 182 -13.98 14.86 -4.15
C ASP A 182 -13.77 13.42 -4.64
N ILE A 183 -13.13 13.26 -5.81
CA ILE A 183 -12.85 11.94 -6.36
C ILE A 183 -11.84 11.20 -5.47
N ILE A 184 -10.80 11.88 -5.00
CA ILE A 184 -9.82 11.29 -4.07
C ILE A 184 -10.50 10.83 -2.76
N TYR A 185 -11.43 11.63 -2.22
CA TYR A 185 -12.21 11.25 -1.03
C TYR A 185 -13.12 10.04 -1.26
N GLU A 186 -13.74 9.91 -2.43
CA GLU A 186 -14.55 8.72 -2.73
C GLU A 186 -13.69 7.48 -2.96
N ILE A 187 -12.49 7.64 -3.56
CA ILE A 187 -11.52 6.54 -3.65
C ILE A 187 -11.08 6.11 -2.25
N SER A 188 -10.78 7.03 -1.34
CA SER A 188 -10.34 6.68 0.01
C SER A 188 -11.39 5.89 0.79
N LYS A 189 -12.68 6.21 0.64
CA LYS A 189 -13.79 5.44 1.22
C LYS A 189 -13.95 4.04 0.59
N LEU A 190 -13.59 3.91 -0.68
CA LEU A 190 -13.69 2.66 -1.43
C LEU A 190 -12.57 1.67 -1.04
N LEU A 191 -11.38 2.17 -0.71
CA LEU A 191 -10.22 1.30 -0.45
C LEU A 191 -10.42 0.28 0.70
N PRO A 192 -10.93 0.63 1.89
CA PRO A 192 -11.11 -0.32 3.01
C PRO A 192 -12.11 -1.44 2.73
N ILE A 193 -13.11 -1.20 1.87
CA ILE A 193 -14.15 -2.18 1.51
C ILE A 193 -13.79 -3.02 0.29
N SER A 194 -12.61 -2.80 -0.30
CA SER A 194 -12.17 -3.41 -1.55
C SER A 194 -10.97 -4.35 -1.38
N ASN A 195 -10.68 -5.15 -2.41
CA ASN A 195 -9.44 -5.93 -2.51
C ASN A 195 -8.36 -5.21 -3.34
N ILE A 196 -8.51 -3.89 -3.53
CA ILE A 196 -7.59 -3.10 -4.34
C ILE A 196 -6.27 -2.96 -3.59
N THR A 197 -5.20 -3.43 -4.23
CA THR A 197 -3.84 -3.35 -3.72
C THR A 197 -3.01 -2.31 -4.47
N GLU A 198 -3.47 -1.84 -5.62
CA GLU A 198 -2.74 -0.92 -6.49
C GLU A 198 -3.61 0.27 -6.90
N VAL A 199 -3.14 1.48 -6.64
CA VAL A 199 -3.75 2.72 -7.14
C VAL A 199 -2.70 3.48 -7.95
N CYS A 200 -3.03 3.84 -9.17
CA CYS A 200 -2.19 4.66 -10.04
C CYS A 200 -2.95 5.92 -10.41
N LEU A 201 -2.39 7.10 -10.10
CA LEU A 201 -2.95 8.41 -10.42
C LEU A 201 -1.99 9.22 -11.31
N ASP A 202 -1.17 8.54 -12.11
CA ASP A 202 -0.13 9.16 -12.93
C ASP A 202 -0.70 10.27 -13.84
N ASP A 203 0.08 11.34 -14.00
CA ASP A 203 -0.26 12.46 -14.87
C ASP A 203 -1.64 13.09 -14.52
N SER A 204 -2.12 12.94 -13.27
CA SER A 204 -3.47 13.36 -12.84
C SER A 204 -3.39 14.30 -11.64
N GLU A 205 -2.94 15.52 -11.91
CA GLU A 205 -2.81 16.60 -10.92
C GLU A 205 -4.15 16.94 -10.26
N VAL A 206 -4.12 17.07 -8.94
CA VAL A 206 -5.20 17.58 -8.10
C VAL A 206 -4.71 18.85 -7.44
N LYS A 207 -5.41 19.96 -7.65
CA LYS A 207 -4.98 21.30 -7.21
C LYS A 207 -4.69 21.38 -5.71
N GLU A 208 -5.49 20.68 -4.90
CA GLU A 208 -5.37 20.65 -3.45
C GLU A 208 -4.25 19.71 -2.96
N GLY A 209 -3.77 18.81 -3.81
CA GLY A 209 -2.72 17.85 -3.46
C GLY A 209 -3.11 16.87 -2.34
N ASN A 210 -4.40 16.57 -2.18
CA ASN A 210 -4.93 15.77 -1.07
C ASN A 210 -4.73 14.24 -1.22
N TYR A 211 -3.69 13.80 -1.93
CA TYR A 211 -3.39 12.39 -2.18
C TYR A 211 -3.16 11.58 -0.89
N TYR A 212 -2.69 12.23 0.17
CA TYR A 212 -2.44 11.61 1.47
C TYR A 212 -3.69 11.00 2.11
N VAL A 213 -4.89 11.47 1.75
CA VAL A 213 -6.18 10.95 2.23
C VAL A 213 -6.37 9.48 1.87
N LEU A 214 -5.75 8.99 0.80
CA LEU A 214 -5.78 7.58 0.41
C LEU A 214 -5.07 6.67 1.43
N LEU A 215 -4.25 7.24 2.30
CA LEU A 215 -3.40 6.53 3.27
C LEU A 215 -3.90 6.67 4.72
N GLU A 216 -4.92 7.50 4.97
CA GLU A 216 -5.44 7.79 6.32
C GLU A 216 -6.25 6.64 6.92
N GLN A 217 -6.76 5.71 6.10
CA GLN A 217 -7.56 4.58 6.55
C GLN A 217 -6.84 3.25 6.30
N TYR A 218 -7.07 2.27 7.18
CA TYR A 218 -6.55 0.92 7.01
C TYR A 218 -7.12 0.30 5.74
N SER A 219 -6.23 -0.06 4.81
CA SER A 219 -6.59 -0.68 3.52
C SER A 219 -5.56 -1.72 3.11
N GLN A 220 -5.86 -2.49 2.06
CA GLN A 220 -4.93 -3.47 1.47
C GLN A 220 -3.97 -2.83 0.45
N LEU A 221 -3.90 -1.50 0.38
CA LEU A 221 -3.10 -0.78 -0.58
C LEU A 221 -1.61 -1.07 -0.37
N LYS A 222 -0.96 -1.61 -1.39
CA LYS A 222 0.47 -1.97 -1.40
C LYS A 222 1.28 -1.10 -2.35
N TYR A 223 0.64 -0.61 -3.41
CA TYR A 223 1.30 0.15 -4.47
C TYR A 223 0.51 1.43 -4.73
N LEU A 224 1.19 2.57 -4.58
CA LEU A 224 0.62 3.87 -4.90
C LEU A 224 1.56 4.59 -5.88
N SER A 225 1.02 4.98 -7.04
CA SER A 225 1.75 5.75 -8.04
C SER A 225 1.15 7.13 -8.21
N LEU A 226 1.97 8.16 -7.99
CA LEU A 226 1.65 9.58 -8.07
C LEU A 226 2.68 10.31 -8.93
N ASN A 227 3.03 9.70 -10.07
CA ASN A 227 3.99 10.26 -11.00
C ASN A 227 3.39 11.47 -11.72
N ARG A 228 4.11 12.60 -11.81
CA ARG A 228 3.62 13.86 -12.43
C ARG A 228 2.30 14.35 -11.84
N CYS A 229 2.24 14.44 -10.51
CA CYS A 229 1.07 14.88 -9.75
C CYS A 229 1.24 16.25 -9.10
N ASN A 230 2.28 17.00 -9.47
CA ASN A 230 2.62 18.32 -8.92
C ASN A 230 2.77 18.31 -7.37
N ILE A 231 3.42 17.26 -6.85
CA ILE A 231 3.63 17.10 -5.40
C ILE A 231 4.84 17.93 -4.97
N ASN A 232 4.59 18.94 -4.12
CA ASN A 232 5.63 19.72 -3.45
C ASN A 232 6.01 19.12 -2.08
N ASP A 233 6.97 19.73 -1.38
CA ASP A 233 7.45 19.26 -0.07
C ASP A 233 6.36 19.21 1.00
N ALA A 234 5.40 20.13 0.99
CA ALA A 234 4.31 20.16 1.96
C ALA A 234 3.37 18.96 1.79
N ILE A 235 3.03 18.62 0.55
CA ILE A 235 2.21 17.43 0.23
C ILE A 235 3.02 16.15 0.51
N CYS A 236 4.30 16.11 0.10
CA CYS A 236 5.21 15.01 0.38
C CYS A 236 5.26 14.72 1.89
N LYS A 237 5.41 15.76 2.72
CA LYS A 237 5.37 15.63 4.18
C LYS A 237 4.09 14.94 4.65
N LYS A 238 2.91 15.39 4.21
CA LYS A 238 1.63 14.77 4.60
C LYS A 238 1.50 13.31 4.16
N ILE A 239 2.00 12.96 2.97
CA ILE A 239 2.02 11.57 2.49
C ILE A 239 2.89 10.72 3.43
N PHE A 240 4.10 11.18 3.73
CA PHE A 240 5.03 10.45 4.59
C PHE A 240 4.62 10.43 6.07
N THR A 241 3.87 11.41 6.58
CA THR A 241 3.28 11.34 7.93
C THR A 241 2.32 10.15 8.04
N ASN A 242 1.57 9.84 6.97
CA ASN A 242 0.69 8.66 6.91
C ASN A 242 1.44 7.34 6.67
N LEU A 243 2.77 7.41 6.48
CA LEU A 243 3.67 6.26 6.41
C LEU A 243 4.57 6.15 7.64
N ASP A 244 4.47 7.08 8.58
CA ASP A 244 5.23 7.03 9.83
C ASP A 244 4.74 5.89 10.73
N PHE A 245 5.59 5.44 11.65
CA PHE A 245 5.31 4.29 12.47
C PHE A 245 4.03 4.48 13.30
N GLY A 246 3.10 3.54 13.16
CA GLY A 246 1.78 3.57 13.80
C GLY A 246 0.68 4.13 12.91
N ALA A 247 1.00 4.75 11.77
CA ALA A 247 -0.01 5.16 10.79
C ALA A 247 -0.57 3.95 10.02
N PRO A 248 -1.81 4.01 9.51
CA PRO A 248 -2.46 2.87 8.86
C PRO A 248 -1.69 2.29 7.67
N ALA A 249 -1.19 3.14 6.78
CA ALA A 249 -0.45 2.71 5.59
C ALA A 249 1.00 2.27 5.88
N ALA A 250 1.53 2.54 7.07
CA ALA A 250 2.90 2.19 7.44
C ALA A 250 3.17 0.68 7.49
N THR A 251 2.11 -0.14 7.56
CA THR A 251 2.20 -1.62 7.62
C THR A 251 1.83 -2.29 6.30
N THR A 252 1.31 -1.55 5.31
CA THR A 252 0.75 -2.14 4.08
C THR A 252 1.41 -1.61 2.81
N LEU A 253 1.79 -0.33 2.76
CA LEU A 253 2.36 0.27 1.55
C LEU A 253 3.81 -0.17 1.34
N GLN A 254 4.06 -0.85 0.22
CA GLN A 254 5.35 -1.45 -0.14
C GLN A 254 6.05 -0.70 -1.28
N LEU A 255 5.29 -0.05 -2.15
CA LEU A 255 5.82 0.72 -3.27
C LEU A 255 5.12 2.09 -3.34
N LEU A 256 5.95 3.13 -3.39
CA LEU A 256 5.51 4.49 -3.60
C LEU A 256 6.29 5.11 -4.76
N ASP A 257 5.56 5.51 -5.80
CA ASP A 257 6.12 6.25 -6.93
C ASP A 257 5.74 7.73 -6.85
N LEU A 258 6.77 8.57 -6.70
CA LEU A 258 6.69 10.03 -6.66
C LEU A 258 7.55 10.66 -7.76
N ALA A 259 7.77 9.96 -8.88
CA ALA A 259 8.58 10.49 -9.97
C ALA A 259 7.99 11.76 -10.60
N CYS A 260 8.86 12.59 -11.16
CA CYS A 260 8.54 13.82 -11.88
C CYS A 260 7.60 14.75 -11.09
N ASN A 261 7.95 15.02 -9.83
CA ASN A 261 7.25 15.96 -8.94
C ASN A 261 8.18 17.11 -8.54
N GLU A 262 7.75 17.93 -7.57
CA GLU A 262 8.47 19.13 -7.12
C GLU A 262 9.08 18.94 -5.72
N ILE A 263 9.54 17.73 -5.40
CA ILE A 263 10.17 17.44 -4.11
C ILE A 263 11.59 18.02 -4.12
N THR A 264 11.91 18.80 -3.09
CA THR A 264 13.24 19.39 -2.87
C THR A 264 13.94 18.70 -1.69
N ASP A 265 15.05 19.27 -1.24
CA ASP A 265 15.80 18.77 -0.09
C ASP A 265 14.99 18.74 1.20
N GLU A 266 14.04 19.67 1.39
CA GLU A 266 13.20 19.70 2.59
C GLU A 266 12.24 18.50 2.65
N GLY A 267 11.62 18.15 1.52
CA GLY A 267 10.82 16.93 1.41
C GLY A 267 11.69 15.68 1.60
N ALA A 268 12.85 15.61 0.95
CA ALA A 268 13.77 14.49 1.04
C ALA A 268 14.31 14.24 2.46
N LYS A 269 14.61 15.31 3.22
CA LYS A 269 14.95 15.22 4.65
C LYS A 269 13.84 14.54 5.46
N PHE A 270 12.59 14.92 5.21
CA PHE A 270 11.44 14.31 5.89
C PHE A 270 11.24 12.84 5.50
N ILE A 271 11.45 12.49 4.24
CA ILE A 271 11.48 11.09 3.77
C ILE A 271 12.50 10.29 4.58
N GLY A 272 13.73 10.80 4.70
CA GLY A 272 14.79 10.15 5.49
C GLY A 272 14.40 9.93 6.94
N GLN A 273 13.74 10.91 7.58
CA GLN A 273 13.24 10.77 8.95
C GLN A 273 12.21 9.64 9.08
N VAL A 274 11.24 9.56 8.17
CA VAL A 274 10.23 8.50 8.19
C VAL A 274 10.85 7.12 7.88
N LEU A 275 11.83 7.04 6.98
CA LEU A 275 12.54 5.80 6.70
C LEU A 275 13.34 5.25 7.90
N ARG A 276 13.69 6.08 8.90
CA ARG A 276 14.28 5.61 10.16
C ARG A 276 13.33 4.70 10.94
N LEU A 277 12.02 4.88 10.77
CA LEU A 277 10.98 4.15 11.51
C LEU A 277 10.16 3.19 10.63
N ASN A 278 9.89 3.55 9.38
CA ASN A 278 9.12 2.72 8.47
C ASN A 278 9.89 1.44 8.11
N ARG A 279 9.25 0.28 8.26
CA ARG A 279 9.81 -1.05 7.97
C ARG A 279 8.92 -1.86 7.02
N CYS A 280 8.15 -1.18 6.17
CA CYS A 280 7.29 -1.81 5.16
C CYS A 280 7.61 -1.35 3.73
N LEU A 281 7.99 -0.08 3.55
CA LEU A 281 8.28 0.48 2.23
C LEU A 281 9.55 -0.17 1.64
N MET A 282 9.38 -0.88 0.53
CA MET A 282 10.43 -1.63 -0.16
C MET A 282 10.93 -0.93 -1.44
N HIS A 283 10.07 -0.14 -2.08
CA HIS A 283 10.33 0.52 -3.34
C HIS A 283 9.94 1.99 -3.26
N LEU A 284 10.91 2.87 -3.49
CA LEU A 284 10.69 4.31 -3.53
C LEU A 284 11.25 4.89 -4.83
N ASN A 285 10.40 5.53 -5.61
CA ASN A 285 10.79 6.22 -6.83
C ASN A 285 10.68 7.74 -6.63
N LEU A 286 11.82 8.43 -6.67
CA LEU A 286 11.97 9.88 -6.55
C LEU A 286 12.61 10.48 -7.80
N SER A 287 12.58 9.77 -8.93
CA SER A 287 13.18 10.26 -10.17
C SER A 287 12.55 11.57 -10.64
N GLY A 288 13.30 12.49 -11.25
CA GLY A 288 12.73 13.70 -11.84
C GLY A 288 12.26 14.72 -10.81
N ASN A 289 12.86 14.76 -9.63
CA ASN A 289 12.59 15.77 -8.59
C ASN A 289 13.77 16.76 -8.51
N ARG A 290 13.80 17.63 -7.50
CA ARG A 290 14.81 18.68 -7.32
C ARG A 290 15.69 18.42 -6.09
N ILE A 291 16.06 17.16 -5.87
CA ILE A 291 16.83 16.72 -4.70
C ILE A 291 18.34 16.87 -4.99
N THR A 292 19.06 17.49 -4.08
CA THR A 292 20.53 17.64 -4.09
C THR A 292 21.19 16.65 -3.12
N ASP A 293 22.52 16.68 -3.05
CA ASP A 293 23.29 15.87 -2.09
C ASP A 293 22.86 16.08 -0.63
N GLU A 294 22.42 17.29 -0.26
CA GLU A 294 21.99 17.62 1.11
C GLU A 294 20.63 17.00 1.44
N GLY A 295 19.70 17.00 0.49
CA GLY A 295 18.39 16.33 0.65
C GLY A 295 18.49 14.82 0.64
N PHE A 296 19.40 14.27 -0.16
CA PHE A 296 19.62 12.82 -0.26
C PHE A 296 20.29 12.23 0.98
N ARG A 297 21.16 12.99 1.65
CA ARG A 297 21.94 12.53 2.81
C ARG A 297 21.09 11.86 3.91
N PRO A 298 19.98 12.42 4.41
CA PRO A 298 19.15 11.74 5.41
C PRO A 298 18.50 10.44 4.93
N ILE A 299 18.18 10.33 3.63
CA ILE A 299 17.62 9.11 3.05
C ILE A 299 18.65 7.99 3.18
N ILE A 300 19.89 8.22 2.74
CA ILE A 300 20.93 7.19 2.75
C ILE A 300 21.45 6.88 4.16
N GLU A 301 21.54 7.89 5.04
CA GLU A 301 21.89 7.69 6.46
C GLU A 301 20.86 6.81 7.19
N SER A 302 19.57 6.89 6.84
CA SER A 302 18.54 6.03 7.43
C SER A 302 18.71 4.54 7.09
N LEU A 303 19.47 4.21 6.04
CA LEU A 303 19.75 2.85 5.58
C LEU A 303 21.03 2.26 6.20
N MET A 304 21.77 3.06 6.97
CA MET A 304 23.00 2.69 7.66
C MET A 304 22.81 2.71 9.19
N GLU A 305 23.85 2.37 9.93
CA GLU A 305 23.88 2.58 11.37
C GLU A 305 23.75 4.08 11.72
N PHE A 306 22.87 4.41 12.65
CA PHE A 306 22.74 5.78 13.16
C PHE A 306 22.45 5.81 14.66
N PRO A 307 22.96 6.82 15.40
CA PRO A 307 22.66 6.97 16.81
C PRO A 307 21.19 7.33 17.02
N LEU A 308 20.57 6.74 18.03
CA LEU A 308 19.23 7.11 18.47
C LEU A 308 19.29 8.39 19.30
N LYS A 309 18.38 9.32 19.01
CA LYS A 309 18.21 10.51 19.83
C LYS A 309 17.55 10.12 21.15
N PRO A 310 17.73 10.89 22.24
CA PRO A 310 17.01 10.66 23.49
C PRO A 310 15.50 10.58 23.29
N ASP A 311 14.95 11.41 22.40
CA ASP A 311 13.52 11.39 22.04
C ASP A 311 13.08 10.08 21.39
N ASP A 312 13.92 9.48 20.53
CA ASP A 312 13.64 8.19 19.89
C ASP A 312 13.56 7.08 20.95
N ILE A 313 14.48 7.08 21.91
CA ILE A 313 14.54 6.11 23.02
C ILE A 313 13.33 6.28 23.93
N MET A 314 12.98 7.51 24.29
CA MET A 314 11.81 7.80 25.13
C MET A 314 10.52 7.39 24.43
N THR A 315 10.41 7.62 23.12
CA THR A 315 9.24 7.23 22.33
C THR A 315 9.12 5.70 22.27
N MET A 316 10.22 4.98 21.99
CA MET A 316 10.25 3.52 22.03
C MET A 316 9.85 2.96 23.41
N ARG A 317 10.40 3.52 24.50
CA ARG A 317 10.04 3.12 25.87
C ARG A 317 8.57 3.36 26.17
N ARG A 318 8.02 4.51 25.74
CA ARG A 318 6.59 4.83 25.88
C ARG A 318 5.74 3.79 25.16
N ARG A 319 6.06 3.46 23.90
CA ARG A 319 5.36 2.43 23.13
C ARG A 319 5.42 1.06 23.80
N LYS A 320 6.57 0.68 24.36
CA LYS A 320 6.75 -0.57 25.11
C LYS A 320 5.88 -0.61 26.37
N ILE A 321 5.82 0.48 27.14
CA ILE A 321 4.95 0.58 28.33
C ILE A 321 3.48 0.47 27.94
N THR A 322 3.04 1.21 26.92
CA THR A 322 1.65 1.14 26.42
C THR A 322 1.29 -0.27 25.97
N HIS A 323 2.20 -0.97 25.26
CA HIS A 323 1.99 -2.36 24.88
C HIS A 323 1.84 -3.28 26.10
N ILE A 324 2.72 -3.16 27.10
CA ILE A 324 2.64 -3.97 28.33
C ILE A 324 1.34 -3.69 29.09
N GLN A 325 0.92 -2.42 29.20
CA GLN A 325 -0.34 -2.03 29.84
C GLN A 325 -1.55 -2.61 29.09
N SER A 326 -1.56 -2.55 27.75
CA SER A 326 -2.60 -3.15 26.91
C SER A 326 -2.63 -4.68 27.04
N LYS A 327 -1.45 -5.32 27.05
CA LYS A 327 -1.32 -6.77 27.28
C LYS A 327 -1.89 -7.17 28.64
N MET A 328 -1.56 -6.42 29.70
CA MET A 328 -2.06 -6.66 31.05
C MET A 328 -3.58 -6.48 31.15
N SER A 329 -4.14 -5.44 30.53
CA SER A 329 -5.60 -5.19 30.57
C SER A 329 -6.38 -6.29 29.85
N VAL A 330 -5.89 -6.75 28.69
CA VAL A 330 -6.50 -7.87 27.96
C VAL A 330 -6.36 -9.17 28.72
N TYR A 331 -5.22 -9.41 29.38
CA TYR A 331 -5.00 -10.58 30.23
C TYR A 331 -5.99 -10.65 31.40
N LEU A 332 -6.15 -9.55 32.15
CA LEU A 332 -7.11 -9.48 33.24
C LEU A 332 -8.55 -9.70 32.77
N ARG A 333 -8.90 -9.18 31.58
CA ARG A 333 -10.20 -9.48 30.97
C ARG A 333 -10.35 -10.96 30.61
N CYS A 334 -9.35 -11.56 29.98
CA CYS A 334 -9.38 -12.98 29.61
C CYS A 334 -9.52 -13.88 30.84
N LEU A 335 -8.81 -13.57 31.93
CA LEU A 335 -8.97 -14.25 33.22
C LEU A 335 -10.37 -14.08 33.79
N THR A 336 -10.94 -12.87 33.73
CA THR A 336 -12.29 -12.59 34.22
C THR A 336 -13.34 -13.35 33.42
N ASP A 337 -13.22 -13.38 32.10
CA ASP A 337 -14.11 -14.11 31.19
C ASP A 337 -14.06 -15.63 31.45
N LEU A 338 -12.88 -16.17 31.77
CA LEU A 338 -12.69 -17.58 32.14
C LEU A 338 -13.26 -17.91 33.52
N LYS A 339 -13.19 -16.98 34.48
CA LYS A 339 -13.71 -17.15 35.84
C LYS A 339 -15.24 -17.02 35.93
N TYR A 340 -15.84 -16.10 35.18
CA TYR A 340 -17.25 -15.70 35.36
C TYR A 340 -18.18 -16.00 34.16
N GLY A 341 -17.66 -16.51 33.03
CA GLY A 341 -18.47 -17.06 31.93
C GLY A 341 -19.34 -16.08 31.14
N LYS A 342 -19.34 -14.77 31.45
CA LYS A 342 -20.06 -13.75 30.68
C LYS A 342 -19.25 -13.34 29.45
N GLY A 343 -19.90 -13.30 28.29
CA GLY A 343 -19.29 -12.81 27.04
C GLY A 343 -19.01 -11.30 27.11
N PRO A 344 -18.00 -10.79 26.40
CA PRO A 344 -17.56 -9.41 26.54
C PRO A 344 -18.56 -8.41 25.93
N GLU A 345 -18.90 -7.37 26.69
CA GLU A 345 -19.27 -6.05 26.18
C GLU A 345 -18.09 -5.45 25.38
N PRO A 346 -18.32 -4.75 24.26
CA PRO A 346 -17.25 -4.15 23.46
C PRO A 346 -16.57 -3.00 24.22
N LEU A 347 -15.24 -2.91 24.15
CA LEU A 347 -14.53 -1.66 24.45
C LEU A 347 -14.85 -0.67 23.32
N GLU A 348 -15.39 0.51 23.63
CA GLU A 348 -15.69 1.54 22.63
C GLU A 348 -14.43 2.23 22.06
N ASP A 349 -13.22 1.98 22.59
CA ASP A 349 -12.00 2.73 22.24
C ASP A 349 -10.80 1.89 21.77
N LEU A 350 -11.02 0.81 21.01
CA LEU A 350 -9.92 0.12 20.30
C LEU A 350 -10.16 0.18 18.79
N ASP A 351 -9.24 0.86 18.11
CA ASP A 351 -9.19 1.10 16.66
C ASP A 351 -9.83 0.00 15.80
N ASN A 352 -10.65 0.48 14.85
CA ASN A 352 -11.49 -0.22 13.86
C ASN A 352 -10.72 -1.13 12.88
N SER A 353 -9.92 -2.06 13.39
CA SER A 353 -9.29 -3.12 12.62
C SER A 353 -9.93 -4.48 12.92
N THR A 354 -10.79 -4.86 11.97
CA THR A 354 -11.10 -6.22 11.52
C THR A 354 -12.16 -7.06 12.26
N CYS A 355 -13.15 -7.44 11.45
CA CYS A 355 -14.16 -8.49 11.63
C CYS A 355 -13.58 -9.88 11.99
N GLU A 356 -12.26 -10.07 11.84
CA GLU A 356 -11.53 -11.31 12.18
C GLU A 356 -11.43 -11.58 13.70
N ARG A 357 -11.52 -10.55 14.55
CA ARG A 357 -11.42 -10.72 16.02
C ARG A 357 -12.59 -11.50 16.63
N LYS A 358 -13.81 -11.38 16.06
CA LYS A 358 -15.00 -12.12 16.51
C LYS A 358 -14.96 -13.60 16.11
N THR A 359 -14.28 -13.93 15.00
CA THR A 359 -14.12 -15.31 14.54
C THR A 359 -12.92 -16.00 15.21
N LEU A 360 -11.85 -15.27 15.55
CA LEU A 360 -10.70 -15.81 16.28
C LEU A 360 -11.06 -16.21 17.72
N THR A 361 -11.79 -15.35 18.45
CA THR A 361 -12.29 -15.65 19.81
C THR A 361 -13.27 -16.84 19.83
N LYS A 362 -14.15 -16.97 18.82
CA LYS A 362 -15.00 -18.16 18.61
C LYS A 362 -14.19 -19.41 18.23
N ARG A 363 -13.14 -19.28 17.41
CA ARG A 363 -12.27 -20.40 16.99
C ARG A 363 -11.35 -20.88 18.11
N LEU A 364 -10.84 -19.98 18.94
CA LEU A 364 -10.04 -20.30 20.13
C LEU A 364 -10.90 -20.96 21.21
N ARG A 365 -12.13 -20.48 21.45
CA ARG A 365 -13.14 -21.19 22.27
C ARG A 365 -13.48 -22.59 21.74
N LYS A 366 -13.57 -22.78 20.41
CA LYS A 366 -13.81 -24.09 19.78
C LYS A 366 -12.60 -25.03 19.81
N LYS A 367 -11.37 -24.50 19.70
CA LYS A 367 -10.12 -25.28 19.85
C LYS A 367 -9.90 -25.71 21.31
N SER A 368 -10.21 -24.85 22.27
CA SER A 368 -10.10 -25.11 23.71
C SER A 368 -11.00 -26.25 24.20
N LYS A 369 -12.18 -26.45 23.58
CA LYS A 369 -13.03 -27.62 23.88
C LYS A 369 -12.46 -28.98 23.44
N LYS A 370 -11.33 -29.00 22.72
CA LYS A 370 -10.73 -30.22 22.14
C LYS A 370 -9.34 -30.57 22.70
N THR A 371 -8.79 -29.80 23.64
CA THR A 371 -7.51 -30.11 24.29
C THR A 371 -7.71 -30.55 25.73
N THR A 372 -7.26 -31.76 26.00
CA THR A 372 -7.24 -32.52 27.25
C THR A 372 -6.26 -31.94 28.28
N LEU A 373 -6.65 -32.08 29.56
CA LEU A 373 -5.89 -32.13 30.83
C LEU A 373 -4.62 -31.26 31.02
N HIS A 374 -4.65 -30.46 32.10
CA HIS A 374 -3.57 -29.62 32.69
C HIS A 374 -3.18 -28.33 31.97
N GLN A 375 -4.12 -27.39 31.78
CA GLN A 375 -3.76 -25.98 31.57
C GLN A 375 -4.48 -25.13 32.61
N SER A 376 -3.73 -24.32 33.37
CA SER A 376 -4.30 -23.35 34.31
C SER A 376 -5.17 -22.36 33.54
N ALA A 377 -6.17 -21.77 34.21
CA ALA A 377 -6.91 -20.64 33.64
C ALA A 377 -5.97 -19.47 33.26
N GLU A 378 -4.83 -19.36 33.93
CA GLU A 378 -3.75 -18.41 33.65
C GLU A 378 -3.07 -18.72 32.31
N ASP A 379 -2.65 -19.98 32.07
CA ASP A 379 -2.03 -20.40 30.81
C ASP A 379 -2.95 -20.14 29.61
N VAL A 380 -4.25 -20.40 29.79
CA VAL A 380 -5.25 -20.16 28.75
C VAL A 380 -5.43 -18.66 28.51
N ALA A 381 -5.49 -17.85 29.57
CA ALA A 381 -5.59 -16.40 29.45
C ALA A 381 -4.35 -15.80 28.78
N ASP A 382 -3.16 -16.32 29.06
CA ASP A 382 -1.91 -15.90 28.42
C ASP A 382 -1.93 -16.19 26.92
N VAL A 383 -2.31 -17.41 26.52
CA VAL A 383 -2.43 -17.77 25.10
C VAL A 383 -3.48 -16.91 24.39
N MET A 384 -4.62 -16.63 25.04
CA MET A 384 -5.64 -15.74 24.48
C MET A 384 -5.12 -14.30 24.34
N THR A 385 -4.44 -13.80 25.36
CA THR A 385 -3.88 -12.43 25.37
C THR A 385 -2.84 -12.27 24.28
N GLN A 386 -1.92 -13.24 24.17
CA GLN A 386 -0.90 -13.26 23.13
C GLN A 386 -1.53 -13.30 21.73
N GLY A 387 -2.64 -14.05 21.54
CA GLY A 387 -3.37 -14.08 20.27
C GLY A 387 -4.12 -12.78 19.94
N ILE A 388 -4.45 -11.95 20.93
CA ILE A 388 -5.18 -10.68 20.74
C ILE A 388 -4.23 -9.50 20.55
N VAL A 389 -3.22 -9.39 21.42
CA VAL A 389 -2.30 -8.24 21.48
C VAL A 389 -1.06 -8.48 20.60
N GLY A 390 -0.66 -9.74 20.41
CA GLY A 390 0.54 -10.09 19.65
C GLY A 390 1.84 -9.76 20.38
N ASP A 391 2.95 -9.93 19.66
CA ASP A 391 4.28 -9.55 20.13
C ASP A 391 4.51 -8.04 20.02
N PHE A 392 5.33 -7.50 20.92
CA PHE A 392 5.77 -6.11 20.81
C PHE A 392 6.72 -5.96 19.62
N TYR A 393 6.30 -5.17 18.64
CA TYR A 393 7.13 -4.80 17.51
C TYR A 393 7.48 -3.32 17.56
N ASP A 394 8.77 -3.00 17.43
CA ASP A 394 9.27 -1.63 17.33
C ASP A 394 10.50 -1.59 16.40
N PRO A 395 10.62 -0.58 15.51
CA PRO A 395 11.78 -0.44 14.61
C PRO A 395 13.12 -0.31 15.34
N PHE A 396 13.09 0.10 16.61
CA PHE A 396 14.25 0.27 17.51
C PHE A 396 14.29 -0.79 18.61
N ALA A 397 13.61 -1.93 18.44
CA ALA A 397 13.69 -3.06 19.36
C ALA A 397 15.11 -3.67 19.43
N SER A 398 15.33 -4.56 20.41
CA SER A 398 16.62 -5.22 20.69
C SER A 398 17.28 -5.81 19.45
N ASP A 399 16.48 -6.37 18.55
CA ASP A 399 17.00 -7.03 17.36
C ASP A 399 17.67 -6.00 16.43
N ASN A 400 17.27 -4.74 16.43
CA ASN A 400 17.82 -3.71 15.55
C ASN A 400 18.64 -2.64 16.29
N LEU A 401 19.04 -2.92 17.52
CA LEU A 401 19.71 -1.98 18.43
C LEU A 401 21.07 -2.52 18.89
N VAL A 402 22.10 -1.68 18.81
CA VAL A 402 23.46 -1.98 19.29
C VAL A 402 23.93 -0.86 20.21
N TYR A 403 24.59 -1.19 21.32
CA TYR A 403 25.17 -0.21 22.23
C TYR A 403 26.67 -0.08 22.00
N LYS A 404 27.16 1.15 21.82
CA LYS A 404 28.58 1.49 21.71
C LYS A 404 28.84 2.69 22.60
N ASP A 405 29.76 2.56 23.54
CA ASP A 405 30.13 3.62 24.49
C ASP A 405 28.90 4.25 25.18
N ASP A 406 27.99 3.39 25.68
CA ASP A 406 26.70 3.76 26.32
C ASP A 406 25.68 4.51 25.43
N VAL A 407 25.97 4.68 24.14
CA VAL A 407 25.05 5.24 23.15
C VAL A 407 24.36 4.14 22.38
N ALA A 408 23.03 4.26 22.23
CA ALA A 408 22.22 3.30 21.50
C ALA A 408 22.18 3.64 20.00
N TYR A 409 22.57 2.70 19.16
CA TYR A 409 22.60 2.80 17.70
C TYR A 409 21.55 1.88 17.07
N CYS A 410 20.79 2.41 16.11
CA CYS A 410 20.00 1.59 15.21
C CYS A 410 20.90 1.09 14.09
N MET A 411 20.79 -0.18 13.71
CA MET A 411 21.57 -0.75 12.61
C MET A 411 21.15 -0.25 11.22
N GLY A 412 20.04 0.49 11.12
CA GLY A 412 19.53 1.04 9.87
C GLY A 412 18.30 0.33 9.34
N ASN A 413 17.85 0.78 8.17
CA ASN A 413 16.71 0.22 7.45
C ASN A 413 17.17 -0.70 6.30
N PHE A 414 16.98 -2.00 6.48
CA PHE A 414 17.28 -3.03 5.48
C PHE A 414 16.04 -3.49 4.68
N ILE A 415 14.90 -2.82 4.82
CA ILE A 415 13.67 -3.18 4.09
C ILE A 415 13.62 -2.52 2.70
N LEU A 416 14.15 -1.30 2.58
CA LEU A 416 14.18 -0.58 1.32
C LEU A 416 15.13 -1.28 0.34
N CYS A 417 14.57 -1.82 -0.74
CA CYS A 417 15.29 -2.63 -1.72
C CYS A 417 15.57 -1.87 -3.02
N TYR A 418 14.72 -0.92 -3.38
CA TYR A 418 14.78 -0.17 -4.62
C TYR A 418 14.64 1.32 -4.34
N LEU A 419 15.62 2.08 -4.80
CA LEU A 419 15.62 3.54 -4.71
C LEU A 419 15.96 4.12 -6.09
N ASN A 420 15.04 4.88 -6.67
CA ASN A 420 15.28 5.57 -7.92
C ASN A 420 15.41 7.07 -7.68
N LEU A 421 16.57 7.62 -8.04
CA LEU A 421 16.94 9.02 -7.91
C LEU A 421 17.37 9.63 -9.25
N ALA A 422 17.07 8.96 -10.36
CA ALA A 422 17.42 9.45 -11.69
C ALA A 422 16.82 10.85 -11.96
N TYR A 423 17.51 11.70 -12.72
CA TYR A 423 17.06 13.04 -13.10
C TYR A 423 16.76 13.93 -11.88
N ASN A 424 17.66 13.94 -10.89
CA ASN A 424 17.68 14.90 -9.79
C ASN A 424 18.91 15.82 -9.92
N ASN A 425 19.23 16.56 -8.87
CA ASN A 425 20.38 17.46 -8.78
C ASN A 425 21.51 16.85 -7.94
N LEU A 426 21.74 15.53 -8.03
CA LEU A 426 22.79 14.86 -7.28
C LEU A 426 24.14 15.01 -7.97
N GLU A 427 25.19 15.20 -7.18
CA GLU A 427 26.57 15.23 -7.65
C GLU A 427 27.35 13.99 -7.16
N PHE A 428 28.66 13.99 -7.39
CA PHE A 428 29.58 12.95 -6.94
C PHE A 428 29.52 12.62 -5.42
N PRO A 429 29.32 13.58 -4.49
CA PRO A 429 29.22 13.26 -3.06
C PRO A 429 28.07 12.29 -2.71
N SER A 430 26.98 12.27 -3.49
CA SER A 430 25.90 11.29 -3.32
C SER A 430 26.33 9.89 -3.72
N VAL A 431 27.12 9.76 -4.80
CA VAL A 431 27.66 8.47 -5.25
C VAL A 431 28.55 7.86 -4.16
N GLN A 432 29.45 8.66 -3.56
CA GLN A 432 30.30 8.20 -2.47
C GLN A 432 29.50 7.73 -1.25
N ARG A 433 28.40 8.43 -0.92
CA ARG A 433 27.50 8.03 0.18
C ARG A 433 26.78 6.72 -0.12
N ILE A 434 26.32 6.51 -1.35
CA ILE A 434 25.68 5.25 -1.77
C ILE A 434 26.67 4.10 -1.65
N ARG A 435 27.88 4.27 -2.17
CA ARG A 435 28.96 3.28 -2.07
C ARG A 435 29.25 2.90 -0.62
N HIS A 436 29.38 3.90 0.27
CA HIS A 436 29.59 3.67 1.69
C HIS A 436 28.43 2.91 2.35
N ALA A 437 27.19 3.27 2.04
CA ALA A 437 26.02 2.57 2.57
C ALA A 437 25.94 1.12 2.09
N LEU A 438 26.25 0.85 0.82
CA LEU A 438 26.27 -0.50 0.27
C LEU A 438 27.40 -1.34 0.88
N ALA A 439 28.59 -0.75 1.11
CA ALA A 439 29.68 -1.42 1.81
C ALA A 439 29.27 -1.80 3.24
N TYR A 440 28.65 -0.88 3.99
CA TYR A 440 28.10 -1.15 5.32
C TYR A 440 27.07 -2.29 5.28
N GLN A 441 26.11 -2.24 4.35
CA GLN A 441 25.08 -3.28 4.24
C GLN A 441 25.67 -4.64 3.88
N ASP A 442 26.72 -4.70 3.05
CA ASP A 442 27.42 -5.95 2.72
C ASP A 442 28.05 -6.58 3.97
N GLU A 443 28.68 -5.79 4.85
CA GLU A 443 29.25 -6.28 6.10
C GLU A 443 28.17 -6.82 7.06
N VAL A 444 27.06 -6.09 7.24
CA VAL A 444 25.96 -6.53 8.11
C VAL A 444 25.25 -7.77 7.56
N THR A 445 25.11 -7.87 6.23
CA THR A 445 24.44 -9.01 5.58
C THR A 445 25.14 -10.33 5.88
N LYS A 446 26.48 -10.34 6.01
CA LYS A 446 27.26 -11.55 6.37
C LYS A 446 26.85 -12.14 7.71
N VAL A 447 26.35 -11.30 8.62
CA VAL A 447 25.95 -11.71 9.99
C VAL A 447 24.46 -12.04 10.07
N ARG A 448 23.59 -11.25 9.41
CA ARG A 448 22.14 -11.30 9.65
C ARG A 448 21.29 -11.97 8.56
N ASN A 449 21.86 -12.29 7.39
CA ASN A 449 21.11 -12.77 6.21
C ASN A 449 19.95 -11.84 5.77
N GLU A 450 20.01 -10.55 6.12
CA GLU A 450 19.08 -9.53 5.68
C GLU A 450 19.75 -8.68 4.60
N THR A 451 19.06 -8.45 3.48
CA THR A 451 19.58 -7.67 2.36
C THR A 451 18.87 -6.33 2.29
N GLY A 452 19.61 -5.23 2.30
CA GLY A 452 19.08 -3.88 2.12
C GLY A 452 18.85 -3.53 0.65
N LEU A 453 19.52 -2.47 0.19
CA LEU A 453 19.41 -1.98 -1.19
C LEU A 453 19.91 -3.01 -2.19
N ILE A 454 19.17 -3.16 -3.29
CA ILE A 454 19.43 -4.12 -4.36
C ILE A 454 19.48 -3.44 -5.71
N ARG A 455 18.82 -2.29 -5.81
CA ARG A 455 18.87 -1.47 -7.00
C ARG A 455 18.78 -0.01 -6.62
N VAL A 456 19.76 0.75 -7.12
CA VAL A 456 19.78 2.20 -7.10
C VAL A 456 19.88 2.68 -8.54
N VAL A 457 19.13 3.72 -8.89
CA VAL A 457 19.16 4.31 -10.25
C VAL A 457 19.52 5.78 -10.15
N LEU A 458 20.57 6.19 -10.86
CA LEU A 458 21.18 7.53 -10.78
C LEU A 458 21.25 8.26 -12.13
N ASP A 459 20.65 7.72 -13.18
CA ASP A 459 20.73 8.26 -14.54
C ASP A 459 20.31 9.75 -14.60
N GLY A 460 20.98 10.58 -15.38
CA GLY A 460 20.57 11.98 -15.58
C GLY A 460 20.83 12.93 -14.40
N ASN A 461 21.68 12.55 -13.44
CA ASN A 461 22.24 13.44 -12.41
C ASN A 461 23.57 14.07 -12.87
N TYR A 462 24.11 15.02 -12.10
CA TYR A 462 25.38 15.71 -12.37
C TYR A 462 26.59 14.88 -11.91
N ILE A 463 26.65 13.63 -12.32
CA ILE A 463 27.70 12.68 -11.95
C ILE A 463 28.78 12.65 -13.06
N PRO A 464 30.08 12.65 -12.70
CA PRO A 464 31.16 12.50 -13.68
C PRO A 464 31.02 11.24 -14.53
N GLN A 465 31.34 11.32 -15.84
CA GLN A 465 31.20 10.20 -16.78
C GLN A 465 32.11 9.01 -16.47
N ASN A 466 33.28 9.27 -15.88
CA ASN A 466 34.22 8.24 -15.43
C ASN A 466 34.26 8.26 -13.91
N CYS A 467 33.75 7.21 -13.27
CA CYS A 467 33.57 7.13 -11.83
C CYS A 467 33.71 5.67 -11.40
N ASP A 468 34.86 5.30 -10.84
CA ASP A 468 35.13 3.94 -10.37
C ASP A 468 34.16 3.54 -9.24
N GLU A 469 33.64 4.52 -8.49
CA GLU A 469 32.64 4.30 -7.44
C GLU A 469 31.31 3.78 -7.99
N LEU A 470 30.93 4.12 -9.23
CA LEU A 470 29.73 3.54 -9.84
C LEU A 470 29.93 2.04 -10.14
N ASP A 471 31.12 1.64 -10.57
CA ASP A 471 31.46 0.23 -10.78
C ASP A 471 31.46 -0.55 -9.46
N GLU A 472 31.99 0.04 -8.38
CA GLU A 472 31.92 -0.53 -7.03
C GLU A 472 30.47 -0.71 -6.55
N ILE A 473 29.62 0.31 -6.74
CA ILE A 473 28.19 0.23 -6.42
C ILE A 473 27.55 -0.95 -7.17
N ASP A 474 27.81 -1.08 -8.46
CA ASP A 474 27.31 -2.16 -9.29
C ASP A 474 27.73 -3.55 -8.79
N ILE A 475 28.98 -3.69 -8.32
CA ILE A 475 29.50 -4.92 -7.71
C ILE A 475 28.71 -5.27 -6.43
N TYR A 476 28.54 -4.31 -5.52
CA TYR A 476 27.77 -4.52 -4.29
C TYR A 476 26.31 -4.90 -4.57
N LEU A 477 25.65 -4.21 -5.52
CA LEU A 477 24.26 -4.50 -5.89
C LEU A 477 24.12 -5.90 -6.53
N LYS A 478 25.03 -6.29 -7.42
CA LYS A 478 25.05 -7.65 -8.02
C LYS A 478 25.20 -8.73 -6.94
N LYS A 479 26.08 -8.51 -5.96
CA LYS A 479 26.26 -9.42 -4.81
C LYS A 479 24.99 -9.50 -3.95
N ALA A 480 24.35 -8.37 -3.65
CA ALA A 480 23.10 -8.34 -2.90
C ALA A 480 21.96 -9.10 -3.60
N ILE A 481 21.83 -8.94 -4.93
CA ILE A 481 20.88 -9.71 -5.76
C ILE A 481 21.13 -11.22 -5.62
N PHE A 482 22.40 -11.64 -5.71
CA PHE A 482 22.79 -13.03 -5.60
C PHE A 482 22.40 -13.62 -4.23
N LEU A 483 22.76 -12.95 -3.14
CA LEU A 483 22.46 -13.38 -1.77
C LEU A 483 20.94 -13.50 -1.51
N ARG A 484 20.15 -12.55 -2.01
CA ARG A 484 18.68 -12.57 -1.86
C ARG A 484 18.04 -13.73 -2.62
N ASN A 485 18.55 -14.07 -3.80
CA ASN A 485 18.04 -15.20 -4.58
C ASN A 485 18.39 -16.54 -3.93
N HIS A 486 19.57 -16.65 -3.31
CA HIS A 486 19.96 -17.85 -2.58
C HIS A 486 19.18 -18.06 -1.28
N THR A 487 18.98 -17.02 -0.47
CA THR A 487 18.14 -17.07 0.75
C THR A 487 16.67 -17.41 0.43
N ARG A 488 16.14 -16.97 -0.72
CA ARG A 488 14.81 -17.38 -1.18
C ARG A 488 14.76 -18.88 -1.53
N LYS A 489 15.76 -19.41 -2.24
CA LYS A 489 15.82 -20.84 -2.60
C LYS A 489 15.95 -21.74 -1.37
N THR A 490 16.75 -21.36 -0.38
CA THR A 490 16.89 -22.15 0.87
C THR A 490 15.59 -22.17 1.68
N LYS A 491 14.90 -21.03 1.83
CA LYS A 491 13.57 -20.96 2.49
C LYS A 491 12.49 -21.78 1.79
N VAL A 492 12.48 -21.83 0.46
CA VAL A 492 11.56 -22.67 -0.34
C VAL A 492 11.89 -24.16 -0.19
N SER A 493 13.18 -24.52 -0.10
CA SER A 493 13.62 -25.92 0.13
C SER A 493 13.35 -26.43 1.56
N SER A 494 13.39 -25.54 2.56
CA SER A 494 13.06 -25.90 3.96
C SER A 494 11.55 -26.00 4.22
N SER A 495 10.73 -25.28 3.44
CA SER A 495 9.27 -25.38 3.52
C SER A 495 8.73 -26.61 2.78
N THR A 496 9.43 -27.11 1.75
CA THR A 496 9.13 -28.41 1.13
C THR A 496 9.62 -29.60 1.96
N LYS A 497 10.71 -29.48 2.73
CA LYS A 497 11.14 -30.54 3.68
C LYS A 497 10.27 -30.66 4.93
N ARG A 498 9.57 -29.60 5.37
CA ARG A 498 8.63 -29.67 6.52
C ARG A 498 7.29 -30.33 6.21
N LEU A 499 6.97 -30.63 4.95
CA LEU A 499 5.76 -31.38 4.57
C LEU A 499 5.99 -32.90 4.37
N CYS A 500 7.22 -33.42 4.57
CA CYS A 500 7.53 -34.84 4.35
C CYS A 500 8.23 -35.53 5.54
N SER A 501 8.21 -34.97 6.75
CA SER A 501 8.79 -35.61 7.95
C SER A 501 7.80 -35.82 9.10
N SER A 502 6.48 -35.81 8.84
CA SER A 502 5.46 -36.20 9.83
C SER A 502 4.76 -37.49 9.41
N THR A 503 5.50 -38.58 9.33
CA THR A 503 4.93 -39.93 9.44
C THR A 503 6.04 -40.91 9.77
N LYS A 504 5.80 -41.73 10.81
CA LYS A 504 6.63 -42.79 11.39
C LYS A 504 7.61 -42.37 12.48
N CYS A 505 7.08 -42.25 13.70
CA CYS A 505 7.72 -42.87 14.85
C CYS A 505 6.65 -43.24 15.88
N SER A 506 6.22 -44.50 15.86
CA SER A 506 5.46 -45.15 16.93
C SER A 506 5.60 -46.65 16.77
N THR A 507 5.74 -47.35 17.91
CA THR A 507 5.95 -48.81 18.13
C THR A 507 7.41 -49.26 17.94
N SER A 508 8.07 -49.95 18.87
CA SER A 508 7.61 -50.77 20.00
C SER A 508 8.70 -50.91 21.08
N PHE A 509 8.26 -50.92 22.34
CA PHE A 509 8.97 -51.48 23.50
C PHE A 509 8.84 -53.03 23.47
N GLU A 510 9.75 -53.71 24.20
CA GLU A 510 9.80 -55.16 24.56
C GLU A 510 10.37 -56.14 23.51
N GLU A 511 11.57 -56.70 23.73
CA GLU A 511 11.86 -57.93 24.51
C GLU A 511 13.29 -58.46 24.24
N LYS A 512 13.96 -58.97 25.29
CA LYS A 512 15.17 -59.86 25.31
C LYS A 512 16.50 -59.18 24.85
N MET A 513 17.58 -59.13 25.62
CA MET A 513 18.13 -59.96 26.70
C MET A 513 18.98 -59.07 27.64
#